data_AF-A0A2S6CN73-F1
#
_entry.id   AF-A0A2S6CN73-F1
#
_cell.length_a   1.000
_cell.length_b   1.000
_cell.length_c   1.000
_cell.angle_alpha   90.00
_cell.angle_beta   90.00
_cell.angle_gamma   90.00
#
_symmetry.space_group_name_H-M   'P 1'
#
loop_
_entity.id
_entity.type
_entity.pdbx_description
1 polymer ?
#
loop_
_entity_poly.entity_id
_entity_poly.type
_entity_poly.pdbx_seq_one_letter_code
_entity_poly.pdbx_strand_id
1 'polypeptide(L)'
;MAGESKAQLQDRWTYLYKEYLPALAKARDESQPIWPVFLDHCFARIVLDNAVGVDKPWTEVLRSPAYKHMSEEQLGIAIELAEKIAKGSANLVDLDEHSLQLRGKQSKKRKATGSTSNSADAIARQPAKKSKNNSTDPTVSSYFLPVSSPRGNGKAEISKVESQETKVKAEEDLDMSVQVKRIQGSDLTAFKKKILTMLTEIPRGRWSTYGAMSDYLNDKHSKTCARAVGSAIKNNPFAPEVPCHRILAADRTIGGFKCGGWGESGKFAHEKHQLLKDEGVKFDSSMKVKGSPFRNFSV
;
A
#
# COMPACT_ATOMS: atom_id res chain seq x y z
N MET A 1 25.23 -39.39 14.23
CA MET A 1 25.32 -38.25 13.30
C MET A 1 25.18 -36.98 14.14
N ALA A 2 26.15 -36.08 14.10
CA ALA A 2 26.05 -34.82 14.83
C ALA A 2 24.88 -34.01 14.25
N GLY A 3 23.87 -33.71 15.06
CA GLY A 3 22.76 -32.85 14.63
C GLY A 3 23.30 -31.47 14.26
N GLU A 4 22.79 -30.88 13.16
CA GLU A 4 23.10 -29.49 12.83
C GLU A 4 22.73 -28.59 14.01
N SER A 5 23.67 -27.74 14.43
CA SER A 5 23.41 -26.80 15.52
C SER A 5 22.31 -25.80 15.13
N LYS A 6 21.56 -25.29 16.10
CA LYS A 6 20.54 -24.25 15.86
C LYS A 6 21.05 -23.06 15.05
N ALA A 7 22.29 -22.63 15.29
CA ALA A 7 22.91 -21.53 14.56
C ALA A 7 23.08 -21.86 13.06
N GLN A 8 23.54 -23.06 12.74
CA GLN A 8 23.67 -23.53 11.36
C GLN A 8 22.32 -23.61 10.65
N LEU A 9 21.28 -24.08 11.34
CA LEU A 9 19.91 -24.08 10.81
C LEU A 9 19.40 -22.65 10.55
N GLN A 10 19.67 -21.71 11.44
CA GLN A 10 19.30 -20.30 11.25
C GLN A 10 20.01 -19.67 10.06
N ASP A 11 21.30 -19.95 9.88
CA ASP A 11 22.08 -19.45 8.76
C ASP A 11 21.60 -20.04 7.43
N ARG A 12 21.37 -21.35 7.39
CA ARG A 12 20.80 -22.06 6.23
C ARG A 12 19.43 -21.53 5.85
N TRP A 13 18.55 -21.38 6.84
CA TRP A 13 17.24 -20.76 6.63
C TRP A 13 17.38 -19.35 6.05
N THR A 14 18.27 -18.54 6.62
CA THR A 14 18.51 -17.16 6.18
C THR A 14 18.98 -17.08 4.75
N TYR A 15 19.91 -17.95 4.35
CA TYR A 15 20.38 -18.08 2.99
C TYR A 15 19.24 -18.48 2.02
N LEU A 16 18.42 -19.46 2.40
CA LEU A 16 17.35 -19.98 1.55
C LEU A 16 16.31 -18.91 1.17
N TYR A 17 15.79 -18.15 2.15
CA TYR A 17 14.74 -17.16 1.85
C TYR A 17 15.28 -15.83 1.32
N LYS A 18 16.51 -15.42 1.67
CA LYS A 18 17.08 -14.13 1.20
C LYS A 18 17.74 -14.22 -0.16
N GLU A 19 18.42 -15.33 -0.45
CA GLU A 19 19.29 -15.43 -1.62
C GLU A 19 18.81 -16.50 -2.58
N TYR A 20 18.66 -17.75 -2.11
CA TYR A 20 18.45 -18.90 -2.99
C TYR A 20 17.10 -18.89 -3.72
N LEU A 21 15.97 -18.82 -2.98
CA LEU A 21 14.63 -18.81 -3.59
C LEU A 21 14.39 -17.57 -4.47
N PRO A 22 14.77 -16.34 -4.05
CA PRO A 22 14.69 -15.17 -4.93
C PRO A 22 15.56 -15.28 -6.18
N ALA A 23 16.73 -15.92 -6.11
CA ALA A 23 17.59 -16.14 -7.27
C ALA A 23 16.92 -17.08 -8.31
N LEU A 24 16.35 -18.19 -7.85
CA LEU A 24 15.59 -19.12 -8.72
C LEU A 24 14.39 -18.42 -9.37
N ALA A 25 13.65 -17.62 -8.61
CA ALA A 25 12.52 -16.86 -9.13
C ALA A 25 12.93 -15.83 -10.19
N LYS A 26 14.08 -15.16 -10.01
CA LYS A 26 14.63 -14.22 -10.99
C LYS A 26 15.11 -14.95 -12.26
N ALA A 27 15.72 -16.12 -12.10
CA ALA A 27 16.16 -16.97 -13.20
C ALA A 27 15.00 -17.63 -13.94
N ARG A 28 13.78 -17.62 -13.37
CA ARG A 28 12.61 -18.36 -13.87
C ARG A 28 12.93 -19.84 -14.07
N ASP A 29 13.53 -20.41 -13.04
CA ASP A 29 13.93 -21.80 -13.04
C ASP A 29 12.74 -22.75 -13.30
N GLU A 30 12.98 -23.82 -14.05
CA GLU A 30 11.97 -24.78 -14.50
C GLU A 30 11.40 -25.65 -13.36
N SER A 31 12.02 -25.61 -12.18
CA SER A 31 11.50 -26.26 -10.97
C SER A 31 10.07 -25.86 -10.63
N GLN A 32 9.61 -24.66 -11.04
CA GLN A 32 8.23 -24.23 -10.84
C GLN A 32 7.59 -23.83 -12.17
N PRO A 33 6.33 -24.23 -12.42
CA PRO A 33 5.64 -23.83 -13.65
C PRO A 33 5.44 -22.32 -13.72
N ILE A 34 5.22 -21.67 -12.56
CA ILE A 34 5.04 -20.23 -12.42
C ILE A 34 5.63 -19.81 -11.07
N TRP A 35 6.43 -18.75 -11.08
CA TRP A 35 6.90 -18.07 -9.87
C TRP A 35 5.96 -16.90 -9.52
N PRO A 36 5.03 -17.03 -8.56
CA PRO A 36 4.09 -15.97 -8.20
C PRO A 36 4.73 -14.80 -7.43
N VAL A 37 5.88 -15.05 -6.79
CA VAL A 37 6.58 -14.10 -5.92
C VAL A 37 8.07 -14.03 -6.28
N PHE A 38 8.68 -12.87 -6.02
CA PHE A 38 10.09 -12.59 -6.36
C PHE A 38 10.89 -11.96 -5.22
N LEU A 39 10.22 -11.58 -4.12
CA LEU A 39 10.84 -10.87 -3.01
C LEU A 39 11.08 -11.83 -1.85
N ASP A 40 12.24 -11.69 -1.20
CA ASP A 40 12.70 -12.44 -0.04
C ASP A 40 11.65 -12.62 1.05
N HIS A 41 11.02 -11.53 1.48
CA HIS A 41 10.01 -11.54 2.53
C HIS A 41 8.71 -12.23 2.10
N CYS A 42 8.42 -12.31 0.79
CA CYS A 42 7.27 -13.07 0.29
C CYS A 42 7.51 -14.57 0.45
N PHE A 43 8.71 -15.06 0.13
CA PHE A 43 9.09 -16.46 0.35
C PHE A 43 9.08 -16.81 1.83
N ALA A 44 9.70 -15.97 2.67
CA ALA A 44 9.69 -16.17 4.11
C ALA A 44 8.25 -16.27 4.65
N ARG A 45 7.33 -15.39 4.22
CA ARG A 45 5.93 -15.46 4.62
C ARG A 45 5.28 -16.79 4.20
N ILE A 46 5.40 -17.17 2.93
CA ILE A 46 4.72 -18.36 2.39
C ILE A 46 5.21 -19.61 3.11
N VAL A 47 6.52 -19.77 3.26
CA VAL A 47 7.10 -20.93 3.93
C VAL A 47 6.72 -20.95 5.41
N LEU A 48 6.81 -19.82 6.12
CA LEU A 48 6.46 -19.77 7.55
C LEU A 48 4.97 -20.00 7.82
N ASP A 49 4.08 -19.47 6.97
CA ASP A 49 2.64 -19.71 7.09
C ASP A 49 2.32 -21.21 6.87
N ASN A 50 3.05 -21.92 6.01
CA ASN A 50 2.79 -23.35 5.78
C ASN A 50 3.57 -24.29 6.72
N ALA A 51 4.73 -23.88 7.23
CA ALA A 51 5.57 -24.69 8.12
C ALA A 51 5.20 -24.53 9.61
N VAL A 52 4.82 -23.32 10.03
CA VAL A 52 4.53 -23.01 11.44
C VAL A 52 3.09 -22.52 11.63
N GLY A 53 2.61 -21.71 10.68
CA GLY A 53 1.30 -21.09 10.73
C GLY A 53 0.15 -21.90 10.10
N VAL A 54 0.12 -23.22 10.29
CA VAL A 54 -0.77 -24.13 9.54
C VAL A 54 -2.24 -23.68 9.56
N ASP A 55 -2.76 -23.31 10.75
CA ASP A 55 -4.15 -22.85 10.92
C ASP A 55 -4.31 -21.32 11.03
N LYS A 56 -3.20 -20.61 11.29
CA LYS A 56 -3.19 -19.16 11.57
C LYS A 56 -1.91 -18.54 11.04
N PRO A 57 -1.94 -17.27 10.59
CA PRO A 57 -0.75 -16.57 10.13
C PRO A 57 0.43 -16.71 11.11
N TRP A 58 1.63 -16.99 10.60
CA TRP A 58 2.81 -17.23 11.45
C TRP A 58 3.09 -16.09 12.43
N THR A 59 2.66 -14.87 12.10
CA THR A 59 2.78 -13.65 12.92
C THR A 59 2.01 -13.71 14.23
N GLU A 60 1.00 -14.59 14.34
CA GLU A 60 0.24 -14.82 15.58
C GLU A 60 0.85 -15.92 16.44
N VAL A 61 1.60 -16.84 15.82
CA VAL A 61 2.22 -17.99 16.49
C VAL A 61 3.63 -17.65 16.98
N LEU A 62 4.38 -16.88 16.18
CA LEU A 62 5.79 -16.57 16.44
C LEU A 62 6.02 -15.07 16.57
N ARG A 63 6.89 -14.71 17.53
CA ARG A 63 7.41 -13.36 17.67
C ARG A 63 8.35 -13.02 16.53
N SER A 64 8.28 -11.80 16.04
CA SER A 64 9.25 -11.26 15.10
C SER A 64 10.55 -10.89 15.84
N PRO A 65 11.75 -11.14 15.27
CA PRO A 65 12.02 -11.81 13.99
C PRO A 65 11.91 -13.35 14.08
N ALA A 66 11.18 -13.97 13.14
CA ALA A 66 10.88 -15.41 13.19
C ALA A 66 12.12 -16.31 13.35
N TYR A 67 13.20 -16.03 12.61
CA TYR A 67 14.42 -16.86 12.65
C TYR A 67 15.06 -16.97 14.05
N LYS A 68 14.91 -15.96 14.92
CA LYS A 68 15.45 -15.99 16.29
C LYS A 68 14.58 -16.81 17.25
N HIS A 69 13.27 -16.83 17.00
CA HIS A 69 12.27 -17.35 17.94
C HIS A 69 11.73 -18.73 17.57
N MET A 70 12.13 -19.30 16.43
CA MET A 70 11.80 -20.68 16.05
C MET A 70 12.60 -21.71 16.85
N SER A 71 11.97 -22.86 17.12
CA SER A 71 12.66 -24.06 17.60
C SER A 71 13.50 -24.70 16.49
N GLU A 72 14.41 -25.61 16.85
CA GLU A 72 15.22 -26.37 15.88
C GLU A 72 14.34 -27.21 14.95
N GLU A 73 13.27 -27.81 15.49
CA GLU A 73 12.28 -28.56 14.71
C GLU A 73 11.55 -27.67 13.70
N GLN A 74 11.09 -26.50 14.14
CA GLN A 74 10.40 -25.55 13.25
C GLN A 74 11.33 -25.03 12.14
N LEU A 75 12.60 -24.76 12.46
CA LEU A 75 13.61 -24.41 11.46
C LEU A 75 13.81 -25.55 10.46
N GLY A 76 13.89 -26.80 10.94
CA GLY A 76 14.00 -27.98 10.09
C GLY A 76 12.83 -28.10 9.10
N ILE A 77 11.59 -27.99 9.57
CA ILE A 77 10.39 -28.06 8.73
C ILE A 77 10.38 -26.91 7.70
N ALA A 78 10.74 -25.70 8.11
CA ALA A 78 10.79 -24.54 7.21
C ALA A 78 11.87 -24.69 6.12
N ILE A 79 13.06 -25.18 6.48
CA ILE A 79 14.17 -25.47 5.55
C ILE A 79 13.76 -26.57 4.57
N GLU A 80 13.20 -27.67 5.07
CA GLU A 80 12.75 -28.78 4.24
C GLU A 80 11.68 -28.33 3.23
N LEU A 81 10.72 -27.52 3.67
CA LEU A 81 9.70 -26.97 2.79
C LEU A 81 10.30 -26.02 1.73
N ALA A 82 11.24 -25.15 2.12
CA ALA A 82 11.92 -24.26 1.17
C ALA A 82 12.74 -25.04 0.14
N GLU A 83 13.39 -26.13 0.53
CA GLU A 83 14.12 -26.99 -0.40
C GLU A 83 13.18 -27.78 -1.32
N LYS A 84 12.03 -28.23 -0.83
CA LYS A 84 10.98 -28.85 -1.67
C LYS A 84 10.45 -27.87 -2.72
N ILE A 85 10.28 -26.60 -2.37
CA ILE A 85 9.92 -25.54 -3.33
C ILE A 85 11.03 -25.37 -4.36
N ALA A 86 12.28 -25.27 -3.94
CA ALA A 86 13.41 -25.10 -4.86
C ALA A 86 13.60 -26.28 -5.83
N LYS A 87 13.28 -27.50 -5.39
CA LYS A 87 13.33 -28.73 -6.22
C LYS A 87 12.09 -28.95 -7.09
N GLY A 88 11.04 -28.14 -6.92
CA GLY A 88 9.77 -28.33 -7.64
C GLY A 88 8.85 -29.41 -7.07
N SER A 89 9.21 -30.04 -5.95
CA SER A 89 8.39 -31.08 -5.30
C SER A 89 7.19 -30.50 -4.55
N ALA A 90 7.24 -29.21 -4.18
CA ALA A 90 6.11 -28.48 -3.62
C ALA A 90 5.70 -27.36 -4.56
N ASN A 91 4.41 -27.25 -4.86
CA ASN A 91 3.89 -26.21 -5.75
C ASN A 91 3.82 -24.86 -5.00
N LEU A 92 4.64 -23.90 -5.44
CA LEU A 92 4.71 -22.58 -4.81
C LEU A 92 3.39 -21.80 -4.94
N VAL A 93 2.63 -22.03 -6.02
CA VAL A 93 1.34 -21.34 -6.26
C VAL A 93 0.33 -21.76 -5.19
N ASP A 94 0.21 -23.06 -4.93
CA ASP A 94 -0.75 -23.59 -3.95
C ASP A 94 -0.41 -23.12 -2.53
N LEU A 95 0.88 -23.07 -2.19
CA LEU A 95 1.36 -22.57 -0.90
C LEU A 95 1.11 -21.06 -0.71
N ASP A 96 1.24 -20.26 -1.78
CA ASP A 96 0.92 -18.83 -1.74
C ASP A 96 -0.58 -18.60 -1.56
N GLU A 97 -1.41 -19.36 -2.28
CA GLU A 97 -2.87 -19.28 -2.13
C GLU A 97 -3.32 -19.65 -0.72
N HIS A 98 -2.77 -20.71 -0.14
CA HIS A 98 -3.04 -21.08 1.26
C HIS A 98 -2.66 -19.94 2.22
N SER A 99 -1.47 -19.35 2.08
CA SER A 99 -1.01 -18.23 2.90
C SER A 99 -1.86 -16.95 2.72
N LEU A 100 -2.42 -16.72 1.53
CA LEU A 100 -3.36 -15.61 1.30
C LEU A 100 -4.72 -15.87 1.95
N GLN A 101 -5.25 -17.09 1.85
CA GLN A 101 -6.52 -17.51 2.46
C GLN A 101 -6.49 -17.38 3.98
N LEU A 102 -5.41 -17.85 4.63
CA LEU A 102 -5.21 -17.72 6.07
C LEU A 102 -5.26 -16.26 6.56
N ARG A 103 -4.89 -15.31 5.70
CA ARG A 103 -4.86 -13.86 6.00
C ARG A 103 -6.14 -13.14 5.53
N GLY A 104 -7.18 -13.88 5.14
CA GLY A 104 -8.46 -13.34 4.67
C GLY A 104 -8.38 -12.64 3.32
N LYS A 105 -7.34 -12.89 2.52
CA LYS A 105 -7.16 -12.28 1.19
C LYS A 105 -7.45 -13.33 0.12
N GLN A 106 -8.35 -13.03 -0.81
CA GLN A 106 -8.53 -13.87 -1.99
C GLN A 106 -7.44 -13.55 -3.03
N SER A 107 -6.77 -14.58 -3.55
CA SER A 107 -5.95 -14.44 -4.76
C SER A 107 -6.87 -13.97 -5.91
N LYS A 108 -6.37 -13.15 -6.83
CA LYS A 108 -7.13 -12.83 -8.05
C LYS A 108 -7.28 -14.12 -8.85
N LYS A 109 -8.42 -14.79 -8.68
CA LYS A 109 -8.83 -16.07 -9.29
C LYS A 109 -8.28 -16.19 -10.73
N ARG A 110 -7.24 -17.01 -10.92
CA ARG A 110 -6.78 -17.40 -12.25
C ARG A 110 -7.57 -18.64 -12.69
N LYS A 111 -8.04 -18.61 -13.93
CA LYS A 111 -8.91 -19.63 -14.53
C LYS A 111 -8.14 -20.97 -14.55
N ALA A 112 -8.59 -21.94 -13.76
CA ALA A 112 -7.96 -23.24 -13.65
C ALA A 112 -8.00 -23.98 -14.99
N THR A 113 -6.84 -24.41 -15.48
CA THR A 113 -6.71 -25.51 -16.45
C THR A 113 -6.53 -26.79 -15.64
N GLY A 114 -7.47 -27.72 -15.79
CA GLY A 114 -7.57 -28.91 -14.95
C GLY A 114 -6.49 -29.94 -15.19
N SER A 115 -6.28 -30.77 -14.16
CA SER A 115 -5.88 -32.16 -14.30
C SER A 115 -6.44 -32.93 -13.10
N THR A 116 -7.09 -34.03 -13.43
CA THR A 116 -7.82 -34.96 -12.57
C THR A 116 -6.92 -36.02 -11.95
N SER A 117 -7.14 -36.36 -10.67
CA SER A 117 -7.16 -37.76 -10.23
C SER A 117 -7.89 -37.91 -8.89
N ASN A 118 -8.85 -38.83 -8.88
CA ASN A 118 -9.79 -39.19 -7.83
C ASN A 118 -9.14 -39.81 -6.58
N SER A 119 -9.78 -39.65 -5.43
CA SER A 119 -10.33 -40.74 -4.55
C SER A 119 -11.08 -40.10 -3.36
N ALA A 120 -12.42 -40.21 -3.34
CA ALA A 120 -13.24 -40.85 -2.29
C ALA A 120 -12.87 -40.42 -0.85
N ASP A 121 -13.70 -39.64 -0.14
CA ASP A 121 -14.96 -40.13 0.41
C ASP A 121 -16.08 -39.08 0.50
N ALA A 122 -17.29 -39.57 0.28
CA ALA A 122 -18.54 -38.83 0.35
C ALA A 122 -19.19 -39.01 1.72
N ILE A 123 -19.53 -37.90 2.40
CA ILE A 123 -20.76 -37.85 3.20
C ILE A 123 -21.53 -36.57 2.88
N ALA A 124 -22.77 -36.81 2.47
CA ALA A 124 -23.72 -35.89 1.89
C ALA A 124 -24.28 -34.85 2.87
N ARG A 125 -24.57 -33.65 2.36
CA ARG A 125 -25.79 -32.88 2.65
C ARG A 125 -25.98 -31.76 1.61
N GLN A 126 -27.09 -31.82 0.88
CA GLN A 126 -27.66 -30.78 0.02
C GLN A 126 -29.16 -30.63 0.40
N PRO A 127 -29.91 -29.63 -0.09
CA PRO A 127 -29.57 -28.21 -0.23
C PRO A 127 -30.72 -27.29 0.25
N ALA A 128 -30.47 -25.99 0.45
CA ALA A 128 -31.53 -24.98 0.48
C ALA A 128 -31.31 -23.96 -0.65
N LYS A 129 -32.22 -24.01 -1.63
CA LYS A 129 -32.32 -23.10 -2.79
C LYS A 129 -32.65 -21.67 -2.31
N LYS A 130 -32.01 -20.67 -2.91
CA LYS A 130 -32.68 -19.40 -3.32
C LYS A 130 -31.94 -18.76 -4.49
N SER A 131 -32.70 -18.02 -5.28
CA SER A 131 -32.71 -17.98 -6.75
C SER A 131 -31.65 -17.09 -7.42
N LYS A 132 -31.29 -17.51 -8.64
CA LYS A 132 -30.65 -16.71 -9.70
C LYS A 132 -31.50 -15.48 -10.04
N ASN A 133 -30.85 -14.35 -10.26
CA ASN A 133 -31.19 -13.44 -11.35
C ASN A 133 -29.91 -13.15 -12.14
N ASN A 134 -29.88 -13.62 -13.38
CA ASN A 134 -28.87 -13.28 -14.37
C ASN A 134 -29.19 -11.89 -14.94
N SER A 135 -28.19 -11.00 -15.00
CA SER A 135 -28.13 -10.01 -16.07
C SER A 135 -26.68 -9.87 -16.52
N THR A 136 -26.52 -9.89 -17.83
CA THR A 136 -25.29 -9.90 -18.62
C THR A 136 -24.66 -8.51 -18.71
N ASP A 137 -23.36 -8.53 -19.05
CA ASP A 137 -22.49 -7.49 -19.65
C ASP A 137 -21.46 -6.72 -18.78
N PRO A 138 -20.25 -6.46 -19.33
CA PRO A 138 -19.00 -6.35 -18.57
C PRO A 138 -18.65 -4.90 -18.25
N THR A 139 -18.49 -4.56 -16.98
CA THR A 139 -17.93 -3.27 -16.59
C THR A 139 -16.42 -3.31 -16.65
N VAL A 140 -15.88 -2.84 -17.78
CA VAL A 140 -14.56 -2.21 -17.85
C VAL A 140 -14.54 -1.04 -16.87
N SER A 141 -13.55 -1.05 -15.98
CA SER A 141 -13.27 0.01 -15.02
C SER A 141 -13.10 1.36 -15.73
N SER A 142 -13.92 2.35 -15.40
CA SER A 142 -13.97 3.69 -16.01
C SER A 142 -12.77 4.59 -15.67
N TYR A 143 -11.63 4.00 -15.33
CA TYR A 143 -10.41 4.71 -14.93
C TYR A 143 -9.56 5.19 -16.12
N PHE A 144 -10.00 4.96 -17.36
CA PHE A 144 -9.16 5.18 -18.54
C PHE A 144 -9.95 5.63 -19.78
N LEU A 145 -10.61 6.80 -19.74
CA LEU A 145 -10.94 7.54 -20.98
C LEU A 145 -10.89 9.06 -20.74
N PRO A 146 -10.45 9.85 -21.74
CA PRO A 146 -10.36 11.31 -21.66
C PRO A 146 -11.76 11.93 -21.80
N VAL A 147 -12.06 12.96 -21.01
CA VAL A 147 -13.36 13.64 -21.07
C VAL A 147 -13.40 14.53 -22.32
N SER A 148 -14.21 14.13 -23.30
CA SER A 148 -14.61 14.95 -24.45
C SER A 148 -15.60 16.04 -24.00
N SER A 149 -15.34 17.29 -24.41
CA SER A 149 -16.28 18.42 -24.30
C SER A 149 -17.53 18.22 -25.16
N PRO A 150 -18.72 18.68 -24.72
CA PRO A 150 -19.81 18.99 -25.63
C PRO A 150 -20.02 20.51 -25.79
N ARG A 151 -20.00 20.96 -27.05
CA ARG A 151 -20.68 22.17 -27.52
C ARG A 151 -22.18 21.89 -27.62
N GLY A 152 -23.03 22.90 -27.40
CA GLY A 152 -24.39 22.91 -27.95
C GLY A 152 -25.42 23.69 -27.13
N ASN A 153 -25.78 24.86 -27.65
CA ASN A 153 -26.76 25.85 -27.18
C ASN A 153 -28.15 25.33 -26.75
N GLY A 154 -28.74 26.01 -25.77
CA GLY A 154 -30.18 26.05 -25.51
C GLY A 154 -30.51 27.01 -24.36
N LYS A 155 -30.99 28.22 -24.71
CA LYS A 155 -31.35 29.31 -23.79
C LYS A 155 -32.52 28.92 -22.87
N ALA A 156 -32.42 29.22 -21.57
CA ALA A 156 -33.50 29.87 -20.80
C ALA A 156 -33.08 30.12 -19.34
N GLU A 157 -33.30 31.38 -18.93
CA GLU A 157 -33.55 31.89 -17.58
C GLU A 157 -32.40 31.97 -16.56
N ILE A 158 -31.98 33.23 -16.44
CA ILE A 158 -31.01 33.82 -15.54
C ILE A 158 -31.67 33.98 -14.16
N SER A 159 -31.27 33.16 -13.19
CA SER A 159 -31.45 33.44 -11.78
C SER A 159 -30.09 33.61 -11.11
N LYS A 160 -29.67 34.87 -11.07
CA LYS A 160 -28.62 35.51 -10.28
C LYS A 160 -28.28 34.74 -8.99
N VAL A 161 -27.16 34.01 -8.99
CA VAL A 161 -26.44 33.64 -7.76
C VAL A 161 -25.08 34.28 -7.82
N GLU A 162 -25.01 35.36 -7.06
CA GLU A 162 -23.94 36.31 -6.87
C GLU A 162 -22.63 35.60 -6.50
N SER A 163 -21.62 35.80 -7.34
CA SER A 163 -20.24 35.44 -7.09
C SER A 163 -19.74 36.26 -5.90
N GLN A 164 -19.90 35.72 -4.69
CA GLN A 164 -19.17 36.22 -3.53
C GLN A 164 -17.84 35.49 -3.45
N GLU A 165 -16.90 36.00 -4.27
CA GLU A 165 -15.48 36.00 -3.94
C GLU A 165 -15.34 36.56 -2.52
N THR A 166 -15.31 35.67 -1.55
CA THR A 166 -14.91 36.04 -0.20
C THR A 166 -13.40 36.20 -0.23
N LYS A 167 -12.98 37.45 -0.46
CA LYS A 167 -11.74 38.04 0.04
C LYS A 167 -11.59 37.66 1.52
N VAL A 168 -10.95 36.53 1.79
CA VAL A 168 -10.36 36.26 3.10
C VAL A 168 -8.92 36.72 2.99
N LYS A 169 -8.72 37.98 3.38
CA LYS A 169 -7.52 38.56 3.98
C LYS A 169 -6.26 37.67 3.95
N ALA A 170 -5.40 37.99 2.99
CA ALA A 170 -4.03 37.48 2.83
C ALA A 170 -3.08 38.16 3.83
N GLU A 171 -3.18 37.76 5.10
CA GLU A 171 -2.37 38.25 6.21
C GLU A 171 -2.21 37.02 7.15
N GLU A 172 -1.12 36.27 7.21
CA GLU A 172 0.29 36.43 6.83
C GLU A 172 0.77 35.12 6.19
N ASP A 173 1.20 35.15 4.92
CA ASP A 173 2.01 34.06 4.36
C ASP A 173 3.39 34.16 5.01
N LEU A 174 3.61 33.38 6.08
CA LEU A 174 4.94 33.20 6.64
C LEU A 174 5.87 32.78 5.50
N ASP A 175 6.88 33.61 5.22
CA ASP A 175 7.88 33.32 4.20
C ASP A 175 8.58 31.99 4.52
N MET A 176 8.22 30.94 3.77
CA MET A 176 8.78 29.60 3.95
C MET A 176 10.19 29.48 3.34
N SER A 177 10.79 30.57 2.86
CA SER A 177 12.12 30.58 2.24
C SER A 177 13.23 30.07 3.17
N VAL A 178 13.10 30.31 4.47
CA VAL A 178 14.05 29.84 5.49
C VAL A 178 14.06 28.31 5.58
N GLN A 179 12.89 27.70 5.50
CA GLN A 179 12.68 26.27 5.59
C GLN A 179 13.14 25.59 4.30
N VAL A 180 12.91 26.21 3.13
CA VAL A 180 13.44 25.71 1.85
C VAL A 180 14.97 25.66 1.88
N LYS A 181 15.63 26.71 2.39
CA LYS A 181 17.09 26.73 2.57
C LYS A 181 17.58 25.64 3.52
N ARG A 182 16.88 25.43 4.65
CA ARG A 182 17.19 24.36 5.63
C ARG A 182 17.03 22.96 5.02
N ILE A 183 16.00 22.73 4.21
CA ILE A 183 15.78 21.46 3.49
C ILE A 183 16.91 21.24 2.47
N GLN A 184 17.31 22.26 1.72
CA GLN A 184 18.39 22.14 0.74
C GLN A 184 19.74 21.81 1.40
N GLY A 185 20.04 22.39 2.56
CA GLY A 185 21.28 22.16 3.32
C GLY A 185 21.35 20.85 4.11
N SER A 186 20.30 20.03 4.10
CA SER A 186 20.24 18.78 4.88
C SER A 186 20.79 17.55 4.14
N ASP A 187 21.14 16.48 4.86
CA ASP A 187 21.63 15.21 4.27
C ASP A 187 20.51 14.28 3.73
N LEU A 188 19.35 14.85 3.38
CA LEU A 188 18.25 14.09 2.78
C LEU A 188 18.50 13.78 1.30
N THR A 189 17.99 12.64 0.84
CA THR A 189 17.99 12.28 -0.59
C THR A 189 17.33 13.37 -1.43
N ALA A 190 17.81 13.61 -2.66
CA ALA A 190 17.26 14.62 -3.58
C ALA A 190 15.73 14.50 -3.76
N PHE A 191 15.21 13.27 -3.83
CA PHE A 191 13.76 12.99 -3.91
C PHE A 191 12.99 13.53 -2.69
N LYS A 192 13.49 13.29 -1.47
CA LYS A 192 12.87 13.79 -0.24
C LYS A 192 12.94 15.31 -0.15
N LYS A 193 14.08 15.92 -0.49
CA LYS A 193 14.22 17.39 -0.53
C LYS A 193 13.15 18.01 -1.42
N LYS A 194 12.99 17.48 -2.63
CA LYS A 194 11.98 17.96 -3.58
C LYS A 194 10.56 17.86 -3.04
N ILE A 195 10.19 16.71 -2.46
CA ILE A 195 8.85 16.54 -1.87
C ILE A 195 8.62 17.52 -0.73
N LEU A 196 9.60 17.71 0.16
CA LEU A 196 9.47 18.64 1.28
C LEU A 196 9.36 20.10 0.79
N THR A 197 10.08 20.49 -0.27
CA THR A 197 9.92 21.79 -0.92
C THR A 197 8.51 21.96 -1.51
N MET A 198 7.96 20.94 -2.16
CA MET A 198 6.58 21.00 -2.67
C MET A 198 5.54 21.18 -1.54
N LEU A 199 5.80 20.65 -0.34
CA LEU A 199 4.90 20.86 0.80
C LEU A 199 4.86 22.32 1.24
N THR A 200 5.98 23.05 1.12
CA THR A 200 6.05 24.46 1.52
C THR A 200 5.29 25.40 0.59
N GLU A 201 4.96 24.96 -0.63
CA GLU A 201 4.16 25.74 -1.58
C GLU A 201 2.66 25.71 -1.30
N ILE A 202 2.18 24.76 -0.49
CA ILE A 202 0.75 24.63 -0.21
C ILE A 202 0.36 25.73 0.79
N PRO A 203 -0.49 26.71 0.42
CA PRO A 203 -0.85 27.80 1.32
C PRO A 203 -1.71 27.30 2.48
N ARG A 204 -1.76 28.10 3.55
CA ARG A 204 -2.63 27.84 4.72
C ARG A 204 -4.10 27.73 4.28
N GLY A 205 -4.82 26.77 4.86
CA GLY A 205 -6.24 26.51 4.53
C GLY A 205 -6.45 25.76 3.22
N ARG A 206 -5.39 25.45 2.46
CA ARG A 206 -5.44 24.53 1.32
C ARG A 206 -4.77 23.21 1.65
N TRP A 207 -5.19 22.18 0.94
CA TRP A 207 -4.69 20.82 1.09
C TRP A 207 -4.48 20.19 -0.27
N SER A 208 -3.62 19.18 -0.35
CA SER A 208 -3.39 18.38 -1.55
C SER A 208 -3.47 16.89 -1.23
N THR A 209 -3.35 16.03 -2.24
CA THR A 209 -3.35 14.57 -2.07
C THR A 209 -2.03 13.95 -2.47
N TYR A 210 -1.73 12.78 -1.91
CA TYR A 210 -0.56 12.00 -2.34
C TYR A 210 -0.56 11.71 -3.84
N GLY A 211 -1.74 11.48 -4.42
CA GLY A 211 -1.93 11.27 -5.85
C GLY A 211 -1.59 12.51 -6.67
N ALA A 212 -2.13 13.68 -6.28
CA ALA A 212 -1.87 14.93 -6.98
C ALA A 212 -0.36 15.29 -7.00
N MET A 213 0.35 15.05 -5.90
CA MET A 213 1.80 15.25 -5.86
C MET A 213 2.53 14.25 -6.76
N SER A 214 2.14 12.97 -6.75
CA SER A 214 2.78 11.97 -7.62
C SER A 214 2.52 12.24 -9.10
N ASP A 215 1.32 12.71 -9.46
CA ASP A 215 0.95 13.05 -10.83
C ASP A 215 1.83 14.21 -11.35
N TYR A 216 2.03 15.25 -10.53
CA TYR A 216 2.93 16.36 -10.87
C TYR A 216 4.39 15.90 -11.04
N LEU A 217 4.89 15.07 -10.12
CA LEU A 217 6.25 14.53 -10.21
C LEU A 217 6.45 13.62 -11.43
N ASN A 218 5.41 12.89 -11.83
CA ASN A 218 5.42 12.05 -13.02
C ASN A 218 5.49 12.84 -14.31
N ASP A 219 4.82 13.99 -14.38
CA ASP A 219 4.85 14.88 -15.56
C ASP A 219 6.22 15.55 -15.74
N LYS A 220 6.83 15.99 -14.63
CA LYS A 220 8.02 16.87 -14.69
C LYS A 220 9.37 16.18 -14.49
N HIS A 221 9.42 15.07 -13.75
CA HIS A 221 10.70 14.53 -13.29
C HIS A 221 10.87 13.04 -13.51
N SER A 222 10.10 12.22 -12.81
CA SER A 222 10.40 10.79 -12.69
C SER A 222 9.19 10.00 -12.26
N LYS A 223 9.10 8.78 -12.78
CA LYS A 223 8.03 7.83 -12.46
C LYS A 223 8.02 7.50 -10.97
N THR A 224 7.01 8.00 -10.29
CA THR A 224 6.76 7.97 -8.86
C THR A 224 5.31 7.53 -8.61
N CYS A 225 5.05 6.95 -7.44
CA CYS A 225 3.71 6.60 -7.01
C CYS A 225 3.34 7.29 -5.68
N ALA A 226 2.04 7.46 -5.43
CA ALA A 226 1.52 8.06 -4.20
C ALA A 226 2.07 7.42 -2.91
N ARG A 227 2.41 6.12 -2.94
CA ARG A 227 3.01 5.41 -1.79
C ARG A 227 4.44 5.86 -1.52
N ALA A 228 5.24 6.07 -2.57
CA ALA A 228 6.61 6.58 -2.42
C ALA A 228 6.61 8.00 -1.83
N VAL A 229 5.68 8.86 -2.29
CA VAL A 229 5.47 10.19 -1.74
C VAL A 229 5.08 10.12 -0.26
N GLY A 230 4.10 9.26 0.09
CA GLY A 230 3.70 9.05 1.48
C GLY A 230 4.86 8.57 2.37
N SER A 231 5.70 7.67 1.87
CA SER A 231 6.88 7.20 2.63
C SER A 231 7.93 8.28 2.84
N ALA A 232 8.10 9.20 1.88
CA ALA A 232 9.02 10.33 2.03
C ALA A 232 8.53 11.34 3.08
N ILE A 233 7.21 11.59 3.13
CA ILE A 233 6.59 12.55 4.06
C ILE A 233 6.48 11.99 5.48
N LYS A 234 6.31 10.66 5.64
CA LYS A 234 6.09 10.01 6.94
C LYS A 234 7.19 10.33 7.96
N ASN A 235 8.45 10.37 7.52
CA ASN A 235 9.62 10.61 8.35
C ASN A 235 10.17 12.03 8.11
N ASN A 236 9.31 13.05 8.19
CA ASN A 236 9.74 14.44 8.04
C ASN A 236 10.51 14.91 9.29
N PRO A 237 11.82 15.22 9.19
CA PRO A 237 12.60 15.70 10.34
C PRO A 237 12.30 17.16 10.71
N PHE A 238 11.62 17.90 9.85
CA PHE A 238 11.29 19.32 10.05
C PHE A 238 9.82 19.53 10.43
N ALA A 239 9.16 18.53 11.02
CA ALA A 239 7.81 18.70 11.57
C ALA A 239 7.88 19.43 12.93
N PRO A 240 6.96 20.36 13.26
CA PRO A 240 5.78 20.81 12.53
C PRO A 240 5.99 21.99 11.56
N GLU A 241 7.22 22.53 11.44
CA GLU A 241 7.52 23.69 10.59
C GLU A 241 7.15 23.46 9.12
N VAL A 242 7.45 22.27 8.58
CA VAL A 242 7.02 21.85 7.24
C VAL A 242 5.65 21.16 7.34
N PRO A 243 4.61 21.68 6.66
CA PRO A 243 3.21 21.30 6.90
C PRO A 243 2.85 19.96 6.24
N CYS A 244 3.30 18.85 6.84
CA CYS A 244 2.96 17.50 6.38
C CYS A 244 1.49 17.13 6.64
N HIS A 245 0.76 17.89 7.48
CA HIS A 245 -0.67 17.70 7.75
C HIS A 245 -1.57 18.13 6.57
N ARG A 246 -1.09 18.97 5.65
CA ARG A 246 -1.84 19.44 4.47
C ARG A 246 -2.02 18.39 3.36
N ILE A 247 -1.43 17.19 3.50
CA ILE A 247 -1.57 16.10 2.52
C ILE A 247 -2.57 15.05 2.99
N LEU A 248 -3.54 14.73 2.13
CA LEU A 248 -4.63 13.80 2.38
C LEU A 248 -4.60 12.57 1.44
N ALA A 249 -5.42 11.57 1.77
CA ALA A 249 -5.67 10.43 0.90
C ALA A 249 -6.52 10.84 -0.33
N ALA A 250 -6.53 10.00 -1.37
CA ALA A 250 -7.36 10.22 -2.56
C ALA A 250 -8.87 10.32 -2.20
N ASP A 251 -9.30 9.58 -1.18
CA ASP A 251 -10.70 9.56 -0.71
C ASP A 251 -11.08 10.79 0.14
N ARG A 252 -10.17 11.77 0.26
CA ARG A 252 -10.32 12.98 1.10
C ARG A 252 -10.43 12.70 2.59
N THR A 253 -10.06 11.49 2.98
CA THR A 253 -9.92 11.06 4.37
C THR A 253 -8.55 11.44 4.92
N ILE A 254 -8.45 11.44 6.24
CA ILE A 254 -7.20 11.69 6.94
C ILE A 254 -6.28 10.47 6.78
N GLY A 255 -5.23 10.64 5.97
CA GLY A 255 -4.13 9.67 5.89
C GLY A 255 -3.22 9.73 7.12
N GLY A 256 -2.39 8.70 7.29
CA GLY A 256 -1.44 8.61 8.42
C GLY A 256 -0.51 9.82 8.55
N PHE A 257 -0.29 10.27 9.79
CA PHE A 257 0.46 11.49 10.15
C PHE A 257 1.58 11.17 11.15
N LYS A 258 2.72 11.88 11.08
CA LYS A 258 3.89 11.80 11.99
C LYS A 258 4.22 10.37 12.45
N CYS A 259 4.58 9.50 11.52
CA CYS A 259 4.88 8.08 11.81
C CYS A 259 3.74 7.23 12.42
N GLY A 260 2.55 7.80 12.63
CA GLY A 260 1.38 7.12 13.18
C GLY A 260 0.71 6.13 12.23
N GLY A 261 -0.24 5.37 12.79
CA GLY A 261 -1.09 4.45 12.04
C GLY A 261 -1.86 5.15 10.91
N TRP A 262 -2.25 4.37 9.90
CA TRP A 262 -3.04 4.84 8.78
C TRP A 262 -4.52 4.93 9.17
N GLY A 263 -5.22 6.00 8.77
CA GLY A 263 -6.65 6.21 9.05
C GLY A 263 -6.96 7.01 10.32
N GLU A 264 -8.25 7.20 10.59
CA GLU A 264 -8.79 7.99 11.72
C GLU A 264 -8.40 7.43 13.10
N SER A 265 -8.09 6.13 13.18
CA SER A 265 -7.58 5.48 14.40
C SER A 265 -6.06 5.63 14.59
N GLY A 266 -5.39 6.40 13.74
CA GLY A 266 -3.97 6.69 13.88
C GLY A 266 -3.70 7.54 15.12
N LYS A 267 -2.64 7.22 15.88
CA LYS A 267 -2.22 7.92 17.11
C LYS A 267 -2.17 9.46 17.01
N PHE A 268 -1.96 10.00 15.80
CA PHE A 268 -1.87 11.44 15.53
C PHE A 268 -2.95 11.97 14.57
N ALA A 269 -4.02 11.20 14.32
CA ALA A 269 -5.11 11.62 13.45
C ALA A 269 -5.88 12.83 14.01
N HIS A 270 -6.08 12.87 15.34
CA HIS A 270 -6.72 13.99 16.03
C HIS A 270 -5.91 15.29 15.93
N GLU A 271 -4.58 15.22 16.11
CA GLU A 271 -3.68 16.38 15.99
C GLU A 271 -3.74 16.97 14.57
N LYS A 272 -3.76 16.11 13.54
CA LYS A 272 -3.90 16.52 12.15
C LYS A 272 -5.26 17.17 11.86
N HIS A 273 -6.35 16.63 12.42
CA HIS A 273 -7.66 17.27 12.31
C HIS A 273 -7.68 18.66 12.93
N GLN A 274 -7.06 18.81 14.10
CA GLN A 274 -7.03 20.09 14.80
C GLN A 274 -6.24 21.13 14.00
N LEU A 275 -5.02 20.79 13.53
CA LEU A 275 -4.21 21.66 12.68
C LEU A 275 -4.94 22.10 11.39
N LEU A 276 -5.68 21.19 10.76
CA LEU A 276 -6.46 21.53 9.55
C LEU A 276 -7.68 22.40 9.88
N LYS A 277 -8.34 22.19 11.03
CA LYS A 277 -9.45 23.04 11.48
C LYS A 277 -8.97 24.44 11.84
N ASP A 278 -7.82 24.55 12.51
CA ASP A 278 -7.20 25.83 12.88
C ASP A 278 -6.79 26.63 11.62
N GLU A 279 -6.42 25.92 10.55
CA GLU A 279 -6.17 26.53 9.23
C GLU A 279 -7.45 26.84 8.42
N GLY A 280 -8.65 26.55 8.94
CA GLY A 280 -9.92 26.88 8.30
C GLY A 280 -10.45 25.85 7.28
N VAL A 281 -9.91 24.63 7.27
CA VAL A 281 -10.35 23.56 6.36
C VAL A 281 -11.69 22.98 6.84
N LYS A 282 -12.68 22.93 5.94
CA LYS A 282 -14.03 22.42 6.23
C LYS A 282 -14.11 20.90 6.07
N PHE A 283 -14.73 20.24 7.04
CA PHE A 283 -15.01 18.81 7.04
C PHE A 283 -16.50 18.53 6.83
N ASP A 284 -16.83 17.42 6.19
CA ASP A 284 -18.19 16.91 6.03
C ASP A 284 -18.63 16.08 7.24
N SER A 285 -19.92 15.73 7.30
CA SER A 285 -20.50 14.84 8.33
C SER A 285 -19.84 13.46 8.36
N SER A 286 -19.27 13.00 7.25
CA SER A 286 -18.48 11.76 7.15
C SER A 286 -16.97 11.95 7.39
N MET A 287 -16.57 13.04 8.07
CA MET A 287 -15.17 13.39 8.39
C MET A 287 -14.22 13.56 7.18
N LYS A 288 -14.78 13.65 5.97
CA LYS A 288 -14.03 13.94 4.74
C LYS A 288 -13.84 15.43 4.54
N VAL A 289 -12.69 15.82 3.99
CA VAL A 289 -12.42 17.23 3.71
C VAL A 289 -13.18 17.71 2.48
N LYS A 290 -13.82 18.89 2.57
CA LYS A 290 -14.50 19.56 1.45
C LYS A 290 -13.51 20.47 0.70
N GLY A 291 -13.66 20.50 -0.63
CA GLY A 291 -12.84 21.33 -1.52
C GLY A 291 -12.10 20.53 -2.60
N SER A 292 -11.42 21.26 -3.47
CA SER A 292 -10.56 20.69 -4.52
C SER A 292 -9.10 20.68 -4.06
N PRO A 293 -8.35 19.59 -4.32
CA PRO A 293 -6.95 19.50 -3.95
C PRO A 293 -6.12 20.56 -4.70
N PHE A 294 -5.14 21.12 -4.01
CA PHE A 294 -4.14 21.99 -4.61
C PHE A 294 -3.25 21.20 -5.57
N ARG A 295 -3.14 21.65 -6.82
CA ARG A 295 -2.34 21.02 -7.89
C ARG A 295 -1.32 21.97 -8.53
N ASN A 296 -1.33 23.25 -8.16
CA ASN A 296 -0.50 24.28 -8.79
C ASN A 296 0.88 24.34 -8.13
N PHE A 297 1.65 23.28 -8.28
CA PHE A 297 3.03 23.22 -7.80
C PHE A 297 3.98 23.90 -8.79
N SER A 298 5.07 24.51 -8.29
CA SER A 298 6.08 25.22 -9.09
C SER A 298 7.51 24.64 -8.97
N VAL A 299 7.71 23.63 -8.10
CA VAL A 299 9.01 22.95 -7.86
C VAL A 299 9.50 22.10 -9.02
#